data_AF-A0A1H7PNN5-F1
#
_entry.id   AF-A0A1H7PNN5-F1
#
_cell.length_a   1.000
_cell.length_b   1.000
_cell.length_c   1.000
_cell.angle_alpha   90.00
_cell.angle_beta   90.00
_cell.angle_gamma   90.00
#
_symmetry.space_group_name_H-M   'P 1'
#
loop_
_entity.id
_entity.type
_entity.pdbx_description
1 polymer ?
#
loop_
_entity_poly.entity_id
_entity_poly.type
_entity_poly.pdbx_seq_one_letter_code
_entity_poly.pdbx_strand_id
1 'polypeptide(L)'
;MSRHRGEQEATVRDSGFTLLELVVALAIAAIVAAFALPAYHGQIARGHRTDAITALYRAAQFADTAAPDANTLPAGLDQSPSSGVAVYRLSLSRGDETNGGYVIEARPTEPGPMRDDACGTFRLDATGTRTNVPPGDASAPTLGECWRDR
;
A
#
# COMPACT_ATOMS: atom_id res chain seq x y z
N MET A 1 -63.79 50.25 -7.79
CA MET A 1 -62.70 49.84 -8.72
C MET A 1 -61.74 48.94 -7.94
N SER A 2 -62.04 47.64 -7.84
CA SER A 2 -61.25 46.68 -7.05
C SER A 2 -60.42 45.82 -8.00
N ARG A 3 -59.09 45.86 -7.85
CA ARG A 3 -58.14 45.07 -8.63
C ARG A 3 -58.14 43.63 -8.09
N HIS A 4 -58.67 42.68 -8.87
CA HIS A 4 -58.40 41.26 -8.65
C HIS A 4 -56.97 40.95 -9.09
N ARG A 5 -56.08 40.82 -8.11
CA ARG A 5 -54.71 40.34 -8.27
C ARG A 5 -54.79 38.80 -8.36
N GLY A 6 -54.65 38.27 -9.56
CA GLY A 6 -54.50 36.81 -9.75
C GLY A 6 -53.18 36.36 -9.14
N GLU A 7 -53.26 35.51 -8.12
CA GLU A 7 -52.14 34.71 -7.62
C GLU A 7 -51.76 33.72 -8.73
N GLN A 8 -50.59 33.92 -9.34
CA GLN A 8 -49.97 32.92 -10.20
C GLN A 8 -49.25 31.93 -9.28
N GLU A 9 -49.87 30.79 -9.00
CA GLU A 9 -49.19 29.62 -8.42
C GLU A 9 -48.15 29.12 -9.42
N ALA A 10 -46.89 29.42 -9.15
CA ALA A 10 -45.77 28.84 -9.86
C ALA A 10 -45.63 27.36 -9.48
N THR A 11 -46.20 26.47 -10.28
CA THR A 11 -45.95 25.03 -10.18
C THR A 11 -44.48 24.76 -10.50
N VAL A 12 -43.70 24.41 -9.48
CA VAL A 12 -42.34 23.89 -9.65
C VAL A 12 -42.45 22.56 -10.39
N ARG A 13 -42.02 22.53 -11.65
CA ARG A 13 -41.94 21.30 -12.44
C ARG A 13 -40.75 20.51 -11.94
N ASP A 14 -41.01 19.37 -11.32
CA ASP A 14 -39.95 18.43 -10.94
C ASP A 14 -39.31 17.87 -12.22
N SER A 15 -38.04 18.18 -12.43
CA SER A 15 -37.32 17.85 -13.67
C SER A 15 -36.65 16.49 -13.45
N GLY A 16 -37.25 15.42 -13.98
CA GLY A 16 -36.67 14.07 -13.91
C GLY A 16 -35.50 13.91 -14.88
N PHE A 17 -34.48 13.18 -14.45
CA PHE A 17 -33.33 12.77 -15.29
C PHE A 17 -33.79 11.77 -16.37
N THR A 18 -33.28 11.89 -17.60
CA THR A 18 -33.63 10.92 -18.65
C THR A 18 -32.80 9.64 -18.53
N LEU A 19 -33.31 8.52 -19.03
CA LEU A 19 -32.54 7.27 -19.09
C LEU A 19 -31.24 7.45 -19.90
N LEU A 20 -31.30 8.24 -20.98
CA LEU A 20 -30.14 8.52 -21.82
C LEU A 20 -29.08 9.30 -21.05
N GLU A 21 -29.50 10.29 -20.27
CA GLU A 21 -28.58 11.09 -19.44
C GLU A 21 -27.89 10.22 -18.39
N LEU A 22 -28.61 9.26 -17.78
CA LEU A 22 -28.03 8.30 -16.84
C LEU A 22 -26.99 7.41 -17.51
N VAL A 23 -27.30 6.87 -18.69
CA VAL A 23 -26.37 6.01 -19.44
C VAL A 23 -25.11 6.78 -19.85
N VAL A 24 -25.26 8.03 -20.30
CA VAL A 24 -24.12 8.89 -20.65
C VAL A 24 -23.28 9.21 -19.40
N ALA A 25 -23.91 9.55 -18.28
CA ALA A 25 -23.21 9.81 -17.02
C ALA A 25 -22.43 8.58 -16.53
N LEU A 26 -23.03 7.39 -16.57
CA LEU A 26 -22.38 6.13 -16.20
C LEU A 26 -21.23 5.77 -17.15
N ALA A 27 -21.39 6.01 -18.46
CA ALA A 27 -20.33 5.77 -19.44
C ALA A 27 -19.11 6.66 -19.15
N ILE A 28 -19.32 7.94 -18.85
CA ILE A 28 -18.23 8.86 -18.46
C ILE A 28 -17.59 8.41 -17.15
N ALA A 29 -18.39 8.06 -16.14
CA ALA A 29 -17.88 7.59 -14.85
C ALA A 29 -17.02 6.32 -14.99
N ALA A 30 -17.41 5.37 -15.85
CA ALA A 30 -16.64 4.16 -16.12
C ALA A 30 -15.28 4.46 -16.75
N ILE A 31 -15.23 5.40 -17.71
CA ILE A 31 -13.97 5.84 -18.34
C ILE A 31 -13.04 6.46 -17.29
N VAL A 32 -13.56 7.33 -16.42
CA VAL A 32 -12.77 7.94 -15.34
C VAL A 32 -12.27 6.88 -14.36
N ALA A 33 -13.12 5.96 -13.93
CA ALA A 33 -12.77 4.89 -13.00
C ALA A 33 -11.64 3.99 -13.52
N ALA A 34 -11.63 3.72 -14.83
CA ALA A 34 -10.61 2.89 -15.47
C ALA A 34 -9.17 3.42 -15.27
N PHE A 35 -8.98 4.75 -15.20
CA PHE A 35 -7.68 5.36 -14.94
C PHE A 35 -7.47 5.70 -13.45
N ALA A 36 -8.53 6.10 -12.75
CA ALA A 36 -8.43 6.54 -11.35
C ALA A 36 -8.09 5.40 -10.39
N LEU A 37 -8.71 4.22 -10.58
CA LEU A 37 -8.50 3.06 -9.71
C LEU A 37 -7.05 2.54 -9.69
N PRO A 38 -6.41 2.20 -10.84
CA PRO A 38 -5.03 1.72 -10.82
C PRO A 38 -4.07 2.75 -10.24
N ALA A 39 -4.29 4.04 -10.50
CA ALA A 39 -3.47 5.11 -9.93
C ALA A 39 -3.58 5.17 -8.40
N TYR A 40 -4.79 5.02 -7.85
CA TYR A 40 -5.02 5.01 -6.41
C TYR A 40 -4.36 3.80 -5.72
N HIS A 41 -4.52 2.59 -6.28
CA HIS A 41 -3.86 1.40 -5.75
C HIS A 41 -2.33 1.54 -5.72
N GLY A 42 -1.74 2.14 -6.76
CA GLY A 42 -0.30 2.41 -6.79
C GLY A 42 0.18 3.42 -5.74
N GLN A 43 -0.67 4.36 -5.30
CA GLN A 43 -0.34 5.27 -4.19
C GLN A 43 -0.35 4.54 -2.84
N ILE A 44 -1.37 3.71 -2.60
CA ILE A 44 -1.48 2.93 -1.36
C ILE A 44 -0.34 1.92 -1.24
N ALA A 45 -0.02 1.20 -2.33
CA ALA A 45 1.10 0.27 -2.35
C ALA A 45 2.43 0.95 -2.02
N ARG A 46 2.68 2.16 -2.56
CA ARG A 46 3.86 2.96 -2.22
C ARG A 46 3.93 3.29 -0.72
N GLY A 47 2.81 3.71 -0.13
CA GLY A 47 2.73 3.93 1.32
C GLY A 47 3.12 2.68 2.13
N HIS A 48 2.56 1.52 1.76
CA HIS A 48 2.89 0.25 2.42
C HIS A 48 4.36 -0.17 2.24
N ARG A 49 4.97 0.09 1.08
CA ARG A 49 6.41 -0.16 0.86
C ARG A 49 7.27 0.73 1.76
N THR A 50 6.97 2.03 1.84
CA THR A 50 7.69 2.96 2.73
C THR A 50 7.53 2.56 4.21
N ASP A 51 6.33 2.12 4.61
CA ASP A 51 6.08 1.62 5.97
C ASP A 51 6.88 0.33 6.26
N ALA A 52 6.96 -0.59 5.29
CA ALA A 52 7.74 -1.83 5.42
C ALA A 52 9.24 -1.54 5.51
N ILE A 53 9.77 -0.64 4.67
CA ILE A 53 11.16 -0.20 4.69
C ILE A 53 11.49 0.46 6.03
N THR A 54 10.61 1.31 6.54
CA THR A 54 10.78 1.94 7.87
C THR A 54 10.80 0.89 8.98
N ALA A 55 9.93 -0.11 8.92
CA ALA A 55 9.91 -1.21 9.88
C ALA A 55 11.20 -2.05 9.81
N LEU A 56 11.74 -2.31 8.62
CA LEU A 56 13.02 -3.01 8.44
C LEU A 56 14.16 -2.28 9.14
N TYR A 57 14.26 -0.95 8.99
CA TYR A 57 15.30 -0.19 9.68
C TYR A 57 15.13 -0.23 11.19
N ARG A 58 13.91 -0.15 11.72
CA ARG A 58 13.67 -0.29 13.17
C ARG A 58 14.07 -1.68 13.68
N ALA A 59 13.75 -2.71 12.92
CA ALA A 59 14.15 -4.08 13.22
C ALA A 59 15.68 -4.27 13.16
N ALA A 60 16.38 -3.60 12.22
CA ALA A 60 17.84 -3.62 12.14
C ALA A 60 18.49 -2.97 13.36
N GLN A 61 18.00 -1.81 13.78
CA GLN A 61 18.47 -1.16 15.03
C GLN A 61 18.26 -2.05 16.26
N PHE A 62 17.17 -2.81 16.31
CA PHE A 62 16.97 -3.81 17.35
C PHE A 62 17.99 -4.94 17.23
N ALA A 63 18.20 -5.51 16.05
CA ALA A 63 19.13 -6.61 15.82
C ALA A 63 20.58 -6.23 16.20
N ASP A 64 21.00 -4.99 15.92
CA ASP A 64 22.33 -4.48 16.28
C ASP A 64 22.57 -4.39 17.80
N THR A 65 21.50 -4.26 18.58
CA THR A 65 21.55 -4.16 20.05
C THR A 65 21.16 -5.46 20.76
N ALA A 66 20.60 -6.41 20.02
CA ALA A 66 20.16 -7.69 20.55
C ALA A 66 21.35 -8.64 20.75
N ALA A 67 21.12 -9.70 21.53
CA ALA A 67 22.11 -10.77 21.68
C ALA A 67 22.38 -11.45 20.31
N PRO A 68 23.60 -11.96 20.04
CA PRO A 68 23.95 -12.61 18.77
C PRO A 68 23.09 -13.84 18.40
N ASP A 69 22.36 -14.39 19.38
CA ASP A 69 21.46 -15.52 19.22
C ASP A 69 19.99 -15.12 19.03
N ALA A 70 19.69 -13.81 18.94
CA ALA A 70 18.34 -13.33 18.71
C ALA A 70 17.89 -13.67 17.27
N ASN A 71 16.93 -14.57 17.17
CA ASN A 71 16.34 -15.01 15.89
C ASN A 71 14.85 -14.64 15.78
N THR A 72 14.37 -13.75 16.65
CA THR A 72 12.97 -13.35 16.71
C THR A 72 12.85 -11.87 16.99
N LEU A 73 11.97 -11.20 16.27
CA LEU A 73 11.62 -9.80 16.54
C LEU A 73 10.55 -9.75 17.64
N PRO A 74 10.63 -8.78 18.56
CA PRO A 74 9.59 -8.57 19.56
C PRO A 74 8.32 -8.01 18.91
N ALA A 75 7.21 -8.13 19.61
CA ALA A 75 5.93 -7.56 19.19
C ALA A 75 6.06 -6.05 18.89
N GLY A 76 5.56 -5.63 17.75
CA GLY A 76 5.65 -4.24 17.27
C GLY A 76 6.85 -3.96 16.37
N LEU A 77 7.78 -4.92 16.23
CA LEU A 77 8.82 -4.94 15.20
C LEU A 77 8.65 -6.11 14.21
N ASP A 78 7.75 -7.05 14.51
CA ASP A 78 7.47 -8.26 13.74
C ASP A 78 6.45 -8.04 12.60
N GLN A 79 5.96 -6.81 12.42
CA GLN A 79 5.00 -6.46 11.37
C GLN A 79 5.04 -4.98 10.98
N SER A 80 4.52 -4.70 9.78
CA SER A 80 4.22 -3.35 9.32
C SER A 80 2.78 -3.27 8.79
N PRO A 81 1.97 -2.29 9.22
CA PRO A 81 2.25 -1.31 10.28
C PRO A 81 2.53 -1.99 11.64
N SER A 82 3.21 -1.30 12.56
CA SER A 82 3.62 -1.88 13.86
C SER A 82 2.44 -2.27 14.77
N SER A 83 1.23 -1.83 14.44
CA SER A 83 -0.01 -2.17 15.12
C SER A 83 -1.18 -2.26 14.13
N GLY A 84 -2.25 -2.94 14.55
CA GLY A 84 -3.43 -3.14 13.71
C GLY A 84 -3.28 -4.32 12.76
N VAL A 85 -3.80 -4.19 11.55
CA VAL A 85 -3.78 -5.27 10.54
C VAL A 85 -2.44 -5.27 9.82
N ALA A 86 -1.71 -6.38 9.92
CA ALA A 86 -0.43 -6.56 9.24
C ALA A 86 -0.59 -6.54 7.71
N VAL A 87 0.19 -5.69 7.04
CA VAL A 87 0.37 -5.70 5.58
C VAL A 87 1.65 -6.44 5.20
N TYR A 88 2.69 -6.28 6.03
CA TYR A 88 3.93 -7.04 5.96
C TYR A 88 4.20 -7.71 7.29
N ARG A 89 4.75 -8.94 7.25
CA ARG A 89 5.35 -9.60 8.42
C ARG A 89 6.86 -9.57 8.32
N LEU A 90 7.49 -9.19 9.43
CA LEU A 90 8.93 -9.11 9.53
C LEU A 90 9.49 -10.33 10.24
N SER A 91 10.61 -10.82 9.75
CA SER A 91 11.35 -11.92 10.38
C SER A 91 12.83 -11.58 10.43
N LEU A 92 13.45 -11.84 11.57
CA LEU A 92 14.89 -11.81 11.75
C LEU A 92 15.43 -13.23 11.65
N SER A 93 16.49 -13.41 10.88
CA SER A 93 17.19 -14.68 10.73
C SER A 93 18.68 -14.49 10.90
N ARG A 94 19.35 -15.52 11.43
CA ARG A 94 20.80 -15.54 11.53
C ARG A 94 21.42 -15.51 10.13
N GLY A 95 22.40 -14.64 9.99
CA GLY A 95 23.22 -14.53 8.81
C GLY A 95 24.58 -15.22 8.99
N ASP A 96 25.49 -14.93 8.07
CA ASP A 96 26.87 -15.42 8.05
C ASP A 96 27.82 -14.22 8.05
N GLU A 97 29.12 -14.47 7.91
CA GLU A 97 30.11 -13.38 7.88
C GLU A 97 29.94 -12.46 6.66
N THR A 98 29.32 -12.93 5.57
CA THR A 98 29.17 -12.15 4.33
C THR A 98 28.06 -11.11 4.43
N ASN A 99 27.02 -11.39 5.20
CA ASN A 99 25.90 -10.47 5.45
C ASN A 99 26.01 -9.73 6.80
N GLY A 100 27.12 -9.92 7.52
CA GLY A 100 27.41 -9.27 8.79
C GLY A 100 26.65 -9.85 10.00
N GLY A 101 26.08 -11.06 9.86
CA GLY A 101 25.58 -11.86 10.98
C GLY A 101 24.06 -11.95 11.10
N TYR A 102 23.29 -11.15 10.36
CA TYR A 102 21.83 -11.27 10.29
C TYR A 102 21.24 -10.82 8.96
N VAL A 103 20.03 -11.33 8.69
CA VAL A 103 19.15 -10.87 7.60
C VAL A 103 17.74 -10.65 8.16
N ILE A 104 17.17 -9.50 7.84
CA ILE A 104 15.78 -9.16 8.15
C ILE A 104 14.99 -9.11 6.86
N GLU A 105 13.83 -9.76 6.86
CA GLU A 105 12.92 -9.78 5.73
C GLU A 105 11.57 -9.19 6.12
N ALA A 106 10.95 -8.42 5.22
CA ALA A 106 9.58 -7.96 5.31
C ALA A 106 8.79 -8.60 4.16
N ARG A 107 7.98 -9.61 4.47
CA ARG A 107 7.18 -10.40 3.52
C ARG A 107 5.74 -9.88 3.49
N PRO A 108 5.13 -9.66 2.32
CA PRO A 108 3.69 -9.36 2.23
C PRO A 108 2.85 -10.43 2.94
N THR A 109 1.71 -10.03 3.52
CA THR A 109 0.77 -11.00 4.09
C THR A 109 -0.05 -11.70 3.01
N GLU A 110 -0.33 -12.99 3.21
CA GLU A 110 -1.24 -13.78 2.38
C GLU A 110 -2.41 -14.33 3.21
N PRO A 111 -3.67 -13.95 2.91
CA PRO A 111 -4.07 -12.92 1.95
C PRO A 111 -3.76 -11.50 2.46
N GLY A 112 -3.43 -10.59 1.55
CA GLY A 112 -3.12 -9.20 1.89
C GLY A 112 -3.09 -8.29 0.65
N PRO A 113 -3.14 -6.95 0.84
CA PRO A 113 -3.21 -5.98 -0.27
C PRO A 113 -1.91 -5.91 -1.08
N MET A 114 -0.80 -6.41 -0.53
CA MET A 114 0.54 -6.40 -1.16
C MET A 114 0.96 -7.76 -1.74
N ARG A 115 0.07 -8.77 -1.75
CA ARG A 115 0.42 -10.14 -2.20
C ARG A 115 0.94 -10.19 -3.65
N ASP A 116 0.39 -9.35 -4.52
CA ASP A 116 0.70 -9.28 -5.95
C ASP A 116 1.63 -8.10 -6.27
N ASP A 117 2.21 -7.48 -5.24
CA ASP A 117 3.11 -6.34 -5.43
C ASP A 117 4.42 -6.77 -6.09
N ALA A 118 4.80 -6.08 -7.16
CA ALA A 118 5.98 -6.45 -7.94
C ALA A 118 7.29 -6.40 -7.13
N CYS A 119 7.36 -5.60 -6.06
CA CYS A 119 8.56 -5.56 -5.20
C CYS A 119 8.65 -6.77 -4.27
N GLY A 120 7.52 -7.37 -3.93
CA GLY A 120 7.44 -8.57 -3.08
C GLY A 120 8.08 -8.39 -1.70
N THR A 121 8.98 -9.31 -1.36
CA THR A 121 9.67 -9.34 -0.06
C THR A 121 10.88 -8.42 -0.06
N PHE A 122 10.92 -7.49 0.88
CA PHE A 122 12.09 -6.63 1.10
C PHE A 122 13.07 -7.29 2.07
N ARG A 123 14.38 -7.15 1.84
CA ARG A 123 15.43 -7.67 2.73
C ARG A 123 16.51 -6.64 3.02
N LEU A 124 16.92 -6.60 4.28
CA LEU A 124 18.04 -5.80 4.77
C LEU A 124 18.96 -6.69 5.60
N ASP A 125 20.27 -6.61 5.36
CA ASP A 125 21.26 -7.26 6.20
C ASP A 125 22.08 -6.26 7.03
N ALA A 126 22.95 -6.78 7.91
CA ALA A 126 23.74 -5.99 8.84
C ALA A 126 24.80 -5.10 8.15
N THR A 127 25.16 -5.41 6.90
CA THR A 127 26.05 -4.56 6.09
C THR A 127 25.33 -3.37 5.45
N GLY A 128 24.00 -3.32 5.59
CA GLY A 128 23.14 -2.34 4.94
C GLY A 128 22.79 -2.69 3.49
N THR A 129 23.08 -3.91 3.04
CA THR A 129 22.73 -4.37 1.69
C THR A 129 21.22 -4.57 1.61
N ARG A 130 20.65 -4.00 0.55
CA ARG A 130 19.21 -3.97 0.30
C ARG A 130 18.90 -4.87 -0.88
N THR A 131 17.98 -5.80 -0.70
CA THR A 131 17.47 -6.63 -1.81
C THR A 131 15.96 -6.74 -1.75
N ASN A 132 15.34 -7.13 -2.85
CA ASN A 132 13.94 -7.50 -2.87
C ASN A 132 13.73 -8.75 -3.72
N VAL A 133 12.74 -9.55 -3.35
CA VAL A 133 12.37 -10.77 -4.06
C VAL A 133 10.92 -10.62 -4.53
N PRO A 134 10.68 -10.52 -5.85
CA PRO A 134 9.34 -10.43 -6.40
C PRO A 134 8.54 -11.72 -6.12
N PRO A 135 7.20 -11.66 -6.15
CA PRO A 135 6.38 -12.86 -6.04
C PRO A 135 6.58 -13.78 -7.25
N GLY A 136 6.83 -15.06 -6.99
CA GLY A 136 7.04 -16.07 -8.03
C GLY A 136 8.29 -15.84 -8.88
N ASP A 137 8.23 -16.21 -10.16
CA ASP A 137 9.35 -16.09 -11.12
C ASP A 137 9.33 -14.75 -11.90
N ALA A 138 8.59 -13.75 -11.41
CA ALA A 138 8.50 -12.46 -12.07
C ALA A 138 9.87 -11.76 -12.12
N SER A 139 10.14 -11.03 -13.20
CA SER A 139 11.32 -10.17 -13.28
C SER A 139 11.25 -9.12 -12.18
N ALA A 140 12.23 -9.13 -11.27
CA ALA A 140 12.29 -8.17 -10.18
C ALA A 140 12.36 -6.74 -10.75
N PRO A 141 11.49 -5.80 -10.31
CA PRO A 141 11.72 -4.39 -10.53
C PRO A 141 13.10 -4.01 -10.01
N THR A 142 13.66 -2.92 -10.53
CA THR A 142 14.98 -2.48 -10.09
C THR A 142 14.97 -2.15 -8.59
N LEU A 143 16.09 -2.36 -7.91
CA LEU A 143 16.25 -1.97 -6.50
C LEU A 143 15.83 -0.51 -6.28
N GLY A 144 16.14 0.37 -7.25
CA GLY A 144 15.77 1.78 -7.21
C GLY A 144 14.26 2.01 -7.23
N GLU A 145 13.47 1.21 -7.95
CA GLU A 145 12.01 1.37 -8.00
C GLU A 145 11.32 0.88 -6.73
N CYS A 146 11.89 -0.13 -6.07
CA CYS A 146 11.31 -0.71 -4.86
C CYS A 146 11.74 0.01 -3.58
N TRP A 147 13.00 0.45 -3.51
CA TRP A 147 13.61 1.04 -2.30
C TRP A 147 13.72 2.57 -2.32
N ARG A 148 13.23 3.26 -3.35
CA ARG A 148 13.23 4.73 -3.38
C ARG A 148 11.82 5.29 -3.22
N ASP A 149 11.71 6.31 -2.37
CA ASP A 149 10.47 7.05 -2.08
C ASP A 149 10.18 8.18 -3.11
N ARG A 150 10.50 8.02 -4.40
CA ARG A 150 10.22 9.06 -5.43
C ARG A 150 9.44 8.55 -6.61
#